data_AF-A0A1C3EU26-F1
#
_entry.id   AF-A0A1C3EU26-F1
#
_cell.length_a   1.000
_cell.length_b   1.000
_cell.length_c   1.000
_cell.angle_alpha   90.00
_cell.angle_beta   90.00
_cell.angle_gamma   90.00
#
_symmetry.space_group_name_H-M   'P 1'
#
loop_
_entity.id
_entity.type
_entity.pdbx_description
1 polymer ?
#
loop_
_entity_poly.entity_id
_entity_poly.type
_entity_poly.pdbx_seq_one_letter_code
_entity_poly.pdbx_strand_id
1 'polypeptide(L)'
;MSVPFSGKEFTFAQPDGTALRVRGWGDQYHAVFETLNGYTVVEEPATGFYQYADVSTDGDDLMPTGARPRLVNPKNLGIKPGVRVSRVAAKAKTMEGPGLLPGTSRWEQRRQQFKQALRNAAFASRFTPAPPHRETVGDFVGLCLLIQFSDVPATITRDQVDDFCNKVGYAGSGNNGSVYDYFLEVSGGRLRYKNVVAPYYTAQHPRSYYTNEQIAQPIRARQLIKEALVYHKAHGFDFSGLSVDAQQYVYATNVFYTGTRVNNWAKGLWPHSYHLQTPHQLTPGKNAFDYQITDMTSELSLGTFCHENGHMICDFPDLYDYGYESAGVGTFCLMCAGPNADEKNPPQVGAYLKYKAGWAQSLKKITAGFAGTAEAGSNKFFIHRKGPTEYYIVENRFKQGRDLALPGSGLAIWRVDELGDNQNEQMSAALHYECSLVQADGHYDLENDPQNQGDATDLFAMGVNDRFARGTIPNSNWWDGTASGLDISAIGPAGVQMTFTGNI
;
A
#
# COMPACT_ATOMS: atom_id res chain seq x y z
N MET A 1 5.13 -0.13 -9.89
CA MET A 1 4.26 0.82 -9.18
C MET A 1 4.58 0.61 -7.72
N SER A 2 4.59 1.66 -6.93
CA SER A 2 4.87 1.53 -5.50
C SER A 2 3.74 0.81 -4.75
N VAL A 3 2.50 0.94 -5.24
CA VAL A 3 1.35 0.15 -4.78
C VAL A 3 1.18 -1.16 -5.57
N PRO A 4 0.59 -2.20 -4.94
CA PRO A 4 0.17 -3.40 -5.65
C PRO A 4 -0.79 -3.07 -6.78
N PHE A 5 -0.55 -3.67 -7.95
CA PHE A 5 -1.46 -3.64 -9.08
C PHE A 5 -1.91 -5.05 -9.40
N SER A 6 -3.19 -5.19 -9.75
CA SER A 6 -3.78 -6.47 -10.14
C SER A 6 -4.56 -6.30 -11.42
N GLY A 7 -4.21 -7.09 -12.43
CA GLY A 7 -4.86 -7.05 -13.74
C GLY A 7 -4.68 -5.72 -14.50
N LYS A 8 -3.70 -4.89 -14.10
CA LYS A 8 -3.48 -3.57 -14.69
C LYS A 8 -2.80 -3.71 -16.06
N GLU A 9 -3.26 -2.94 -17.04
CA GLU A 9 -2.66 -2.96 -18.37
C GLU A 9 -1.45 -2.03 -18.48
N PHE A 10 -0.41 -2.50 -19.17
CA PHE A 10 0.81 -1.78 -19.45
C PHE A 10 1.17 -1.89 -20.93
N THR A 11 1.94 -0.94 -21.42
CA THR A 11 2.56 -1.00 -22.75
C THR A 11 4.07 -1.05 -22.56
N PHE A 12 4.68 -2.17 -22.95
CA PHE A 12 6.13 -2.38 -22.90
C PHE A 12 6.76 -2.09 -24.26
N ALA A 13 7.90 -1.40 -24.24
CA ALA A 13 8.71 -1.16 -25.43
C ALA A 13 9.60 -2.38 -25.71
N GLN A 14 9.67 -2.77 -26.98
CA GLN A 14 10.60 -3.79 -27.48
C GLN A 14 11.85 -3.10 -28.09
N PRO A 15 13.00 -3.79 -28.15
CA PRO A 15 14.23 -3.26 -28.75
C PRO A 15 14.10 -2.82 -30.21
N ASP A 16 13.15 -3.35 -30.98
CA ASP A 16 12.86 -2.95 -32.36
C ASP A 16 11.92 -1.73 -32.48
N GLY A 17 11.57 -1.11 -31.35
CA GLY A 17 10.66 0.03 -31.28
C GLY A 17 9.17 -0.34 -31.30
N THR A 18 8.83 -1.64 -31.43
CA THR A 18 7.44 -2.07 -31.35
C THR A 18 6.92 -2.07 -29.91
N ALA A 19 5.60 -2.02 -29.76
CA ALA A 19 4.92 -1.98 -28.47
C ALA A 19 4.20 -3.31 -28.18
N LEU A 20 4.37 -3.83 -26.97
CA LEU A 20 3.68 -4.99 -26.44
C LEU A 20 2.71 -4.57 -25.34
N ARG A 21 1.41 -4.83 -25.53
CA ARG A 21 0.40 -4.65 -24.48
C ARG A 21 0.38 -5.88 -23.59
N VAL A 22 0.50 -5.66 -22.29
CA VAL A 22 0.50 -6.72 -21.27
C VAL A 22 -0.47 -6.36 -20.15
N ARG A 23 -0.92 -7.38 -19.43
CA ARG A 23 -1.61 -7.28 -18.14
C ARG A 23 -0.63 -7.71 -17.05
N GLY A 24 -0.55 -6.95 -15.97
CA GLY A 24 0.40 -7.20 -14.87
C GLY A 24 -0.28 -7.43 -13.53
N TRP A 25 0.38 -8.22 -12.69
CA TRP A 25 0.07 -8.43 -11.28
C TRP A 25 1.36 -8.36 -10.46
N GLY A 26 1.38 -7.57 -9.39
CA GLY A 26 2.57 -7.38 -8.56
C GLY A 26 2.73 -5.95 -8.03
N ASP A 27 3.96 -5.57 -7.68
CA ASP A 27 4.34 -4.23 -7.18
C ASP A 27 5.69 -3.79 -7.78
N GLN A 28 6.49 -3.02 -7.03
CA GLN A 28 7.82 -2.56 -7.42
C GLN A 28 8.94 -3.58 -7.18
N TYR A 29 8.70 -4.61 -6.37
CA TYR A 29 9.67 -5.61 -5.95
C TYR A 29 9.51 -6.92 -6.75
N HIS A 30 8.27 -7.34 -7.00
CA HIS A 30 7.97 -8.52 -7.83
C HIS A 30 6.74 -8.27 -8.70
N ALA A 31 6.79 -8.73 -9.95
CA ALA A 31 5.63 -8.68 -10.84
C ALA A 31 5.67 -9.76 -11.92
N VAL A 32 4.48 -10.23 -12.29
CA VAL A 32 4.26 -11.12 -13.43
C VAL A 32 3.44 -10.39 -14.48
N PHE A 33 3.81 -10.57 -15.75
CA PHE A 33 3.13 -9.96 -16.89
C PHE A 33 2.68 -11.03 -17.87
N GLU A 34 1.48 -10.84 -18.41
CA GLU A 34 0.91 -11.67 -19.45
C GLU A 34 0.51 -10.84 -20.67
N THR A 35 0.54 -11.43 -21.84
CA THR A 35 -0.18 -10.89 -22.99
C THR A 35 -1.68 -10.83 -22.69
N LEU A 36 -2.44 -9.99 -23.42
CA LEU A 36 -3.89 -9.85 -23.21
C LEU A 36 -4.70 -11.14 -23.42
N ASN A 37 -4.11 -12.16 -24.05
CA ASN A 37 -4.69 -13.49 -24.22
C ASN A 37 -4.16 -14.53 -23.20
N GLY A 38 -3.52 -14.09 -22.10
CA GLY A 38 -3.23 -14.91 -20.93
C GLY A 38 -1.92 -15.70 -20.95
N TYR A 39 -0.94 -15.31 -21.77
CA TYR A 39 0.36 -16.00 -21.82
C TYR A 39 1.43 -15.17 -21.12
N THR A 40 2.09 -15.76 -20.13
CA THR A 40 3.17 -15.14 -19.37
C THR A 40 4.31 -14.74 -20.30
N VAL A 41 4.89 -13.55 -20.04
CA VAL A 41 6.05 -13.04 -20.77
C VAL A 41 7.18 -12.66 -19.82
N VAL A 42 8.41 -12.88 -20.27
CA VAL A 42 9.64 -12.48 -19.56
C VAL A 42 10.60 -11.82 -20.55
N GLU A 43 11.42 -10.90 -20.06
CA GLU A 43 12.48 -10.29 -20.87
C GLU A 43 13.65 -11.27 -21.03
N GLU A 44 14.12 -11.47 -22.25
CA GLU A 44 15.36 -12.21 -22.53
C GLU A 44 16.56 -11.27 -22.32
N PRO A 45 17.40 -11.48 -21.28
CA PRO A 45 18.43 -10.52 -20.90
C PRO A 45 19.46 -10.22 -22.01
N ALA A 46 19.77 -11.18 -22.87
CA ALA A 46 20.75 -10.99 -23.93
C ALA A 46 20.25 -10.09 -25.07
N THR A 47 18.93 -10.05 -25.29
CA THR A 47 18.34 -9.36 -26.44
C THR A 47 17.45 -8.17 -26.05
N GLY A 48 16.96 -8.14 -24.80
CA GLY A 48 15.99 -7.16 -24.31
C GLY A 48 14.57 -7.35 -24.82
N PHE A 49 14.30 -8.38 -25.64
CA PHE A 49 12.93 -8.66 -26.11
C PHE A 49 12.14 -9.38 -25.03
N TYR A 50 10.87 -9.00 -24.88
CA TYR A 50 9.92 -9.83 -24.13
C TYR A 50 9.47 -11.01 -25.00
N GLN A 51 9.56 -12.20 -24.42
CA GLN A 51 9.22 -13.46 -25.06
C GLN A 51 8.18 -14.18 -24.21
N TYR A 52 7.44 -15.11 -24.81
CA TYR A 52 6.63 -16.03 -24.03
C TYR A 52 7.53 -16.79 -23.05
N ALA A 53 7.06 -16.96 -21.83
CA ALA A 53 7.77 -17.67 -20.79
C ALA A 53 7.29 -19.12 -20.69
N ASP A 54 8.20 -19.99 -20.28
CA ASP A 54 7.89 -21.28 -19.67
C ASP A 54 8.53 -21.32 -18.27
N VAL A 55 8.18 -22.31 -17.46
CA VAL A 55 8.73 -22.46 -16.11
C VAL A 55 9.91 -23.42 -16.16
N SER A 56 10.98 -23.11 -15.43
CA SER A 56 12.13 -23.98 -15.25
C SER A 56 11.71 -25.34 -14.66
N THR A 57 12.56 -26.36 -14.83
CA THR A 57 12.24 -27.73 -14.39
C THR A 57 12.03 -27.87 -12.88
N ASP A 58 12.66 -27.00 -12.09
CA ASP A 58 12.49 -26.93 -10.62
C ASP A 58 11.26 -26.11 -10.20
N GLY A 59 10.64 -25.36 -11.12
CA GLY A 59 9.48 -24.54 -10.83
C GLY A 59 9.80 -23.10 -10.42
N ASP A 60 11.08 -22.72 -10.31
CA ASP A 60 11.47 -21.51 -9.58
C ASP A 60 11.71 -20.29 -10.48
N ASP A 61 11.90 -20.50 -11.79
CA ASP A 61 12.21 -19.44 -12.75
C ASP A 61 11.27 -19.41 -13.95
N LEU A 62 10.99 -18.20 -14.44
CA LEU A 62 10.37 -17.98 -15.74
C LEU A 62 11.47 -17.84 -16.78
N MET A 63 11.50 -18.76 -17.73
CA MET A 63 12.52 -18.82 -18.76
C MET A 63 11.94 -18.38 -20.12
N PRO A 64 12.66 -17.54 -20.88
CA PRO A 64 12.24 -17.15 -22.22
C PRO A 64 12.26 -18.36 -23.17
N THR A 65 11.18 -18.53 -23.93
CA THR A 65 11.01 -19.67 -24.86
C THR A 65 11.67 -19.47 -26.23
N GLY A 66 12.21 -18.29 -26.52
CA GLY A 66 12.60 -17.87 -27.88
C GLY A 66 11.42 -17.32 -28.70
N ALA A 67 10.18 -17.58 -28.30
CA ALA A 67 8.98 -17.21 -29.04
C ALA A 67 8.51 -15.79 -28.68
N ARG A 68 8.46 -14.89 -29.67
CA ARG A 68 8.03 -13.51 -29.46
C ARG A 68 6.52 -13.32 -29.66
N PRO A 69 5.82 -12.65 -28.73
CA PRO A 69 4.44 -12.25 -28.93
C PRO A 69 4.24 -11.49 -30.25
N ARG A 70 3.06 -11.64 -30.87
CA ARG A 70 2.68 -11.08 -32.20
C ARG A 70 3.39 -11.68 -33.41
N LEU A 71 4.55 -12.33 -33.26
CA LEU A 71 5.24 -12.98 -34.38
C LEU A 71 4.83 -14.44 -34.57
N VAL A 72 4.45 -15.11 -33.49
CA VAL A 72 4.05 -16.52 -33.50
C VAL A 72 2.81 -16.74 -32.65
N ASN A 73 2.04 -17.78 -32.98
CA ASN A 73 0.92 -18.23 -32.17
C ASN A 73 1.44 -19.20 -31.09
N PRO A 74 1.35 -18.87 -29.78
CA PRO A 74 1.90 -19.70 -28.72
C PRO A 74 1.25 -21.08 -28.64
N LYS A 75 -0.02 -21.23 -29.07
CA LYS A 75 -0.72 -22.52 -29.11
C LYS A 75 -0.03 -23.51 -30.05
N ASN A 76 0.49 -23.03 -31.18
CA ASN A 76 1.17 -23.88 -32.16
C ASN A 76 2.52 -24.40 -31.65
N LEU A 77 3.06 -23.76 -30.60
CA LEU A 77 4.33 -24.12 -29.96
C LEU A 77 4.11 -24.91 -28.66
N GLY A 78 2.86 -25.23 -28.29
CA GLY A 78 2.56 -25.95 -27.04
C GLY A 78 2.80 -25.15 -25.76
N ILE A 79 3.01 -23.83 -25.86
CA ILE A 79 3.24 -22.96 -24.71
C ILE A 79 1.95 -22.88 -23.90
N LYS A 80 2.04 -23.03 -22.58
CA LYS A 80 0.89 -22.98 -21.67
C LYS A 80 0.57 -21.54 -21.28
N PRO A 81 -0.71 -21.14 -21.24
CA PRO A 81 -1.10 -19.86 -20.65
C PRO A 81 -0.94 -19.89 -19.12
N GLY A 82 -0.80 -18.72 -18.50
CA GLY A 82 -0.86 -18.57 -17.04
C GLY A 82 0.28 -19.19 -16.25
N VAL A 83 1.43 -19.47 -16.86
CA VAL A 83 2.55 -20.07 -16.13
C VAL A 83 3.08 -19.12 -15.05
N ARG A 84 3.44 -19.68 -13.89
CA ARG A 84 3.92 -18.97 -12.70
C ARG A 84 5.03 -19.78 -12.03
N VAL A 85 5.92 -19.10 -11.32
CA VAL A 85 6.91 -19.76 -10.46
C VAL A 85 6.25 -20.32 -9.21
N SER A 86 6.97 -21.19 -8.49
CA SER A 86 6.56 -21.68 -7.18
C SER A 86 6.34 -20.52 -6.19
N ARG A 87 5.45 -20.72 -5.21
CA ARG A 87 5.20 -19.72 -4.15
C ARG A 87 6.50 -19.34 -3.42
N VAL A 88 7.29 -20.34 -3.05
CA VAL A 88 8.59 -20.15 -2.39
C VAL A 88 9.53 -19.29 -3.24
N ALA A 89 9.58 -19.53 -4.56
CA ALA A 89 10.41 -18.73 -5.45
C ALA A 89 9.88 -17.30 -5.66
N ALA A 90 8.56 -17.11 -5.72
CA ALA A 90 7.95 -15.77 -5.78
C ALA A 90 8.34 -14.95 -4.55
N LYS A 91 8.16 -15.51 -3.35
CA LYS A 91 8.56 -14.88 -2.07
C LYS A 91 10.05 -14.55 -2.02
N ALA A 92 10.91 -15.50 -2.40
CA ALA A 92 12.36 -15.28 -2.44
C ALA A 92 12.72 -14.11 -3.38
N LYS A 93 12.12 -14.07 -4.57
CA LYS A 93 12.33 -12.98 -5.55
C LYS A 93 11.88 -11.63 -5.04
N THR A 94 10.82 -11.56 -4.23
CA THR A 94 10.40 -10.28 -3.67
C THR A 94 11.34 -9.77 -2.59
N MET A 95 11.91 -10.67 -1.78
CA MET A 95 12.95 -10.32 -0.81
C MET A 95 14.27 -9.88 -1.48
N GLU A 96 14.54 -10.39 -2.69
CA GLU A 96 15.74 -10.09 -3.49
C GLU A 96 15.55 -8.95 -4.51
N GLY A 97 14.40 -8.28 -4.53
CA GLY A 97 13.89 -7.45 -5.64
C GLY A 97 14.92 -6.63 -6.45
N PRO A 98 14.65 -6.31 -7.73
CA PRO A 98 15.62 -6.02 -8.80
C PRO A 98 16.51 -4.75 -8.65
N GLY A 99 16.54 -4.11 -7.48
CA GLY A 99 17.34 -2.93 -7.17
C GLY A 99 18.59 -3.22 -6.33
N LEU A 100 19.33 -2.15 -5.99
CA LEU A 100 20.33 -2.19 -4.92
C LEU A 100 19.65 -2.64 -3.61
N LEU A 101 20.32 -3.49 -2.82
CA LEU A 101 19.85 -3.97 -1.51
C LEU A 101 19.14 -2.84 -0.73
N PRO A 102 17.92 -3.06 -0.21
CA PRO A 102 17.19 -2.04 0.51
C PRO A 102 18.04 -1.49 1.65
N GLY A 103 18.37 -0.21 1.59
CA GLY A 103 18.52 0.54 2.82
C GLY A 103 17.12 0.68 3.43
N THR A 104 17.02 0.70 4.75
CA THR A 104 15.71 0.87 5.39
C THR A 104 15.30 2.34 5.32
N SER A 105 14.12 2.60 4.75
CA SER A 105 13.47 3.91 4.76
C SER A 105 13.25 4.35 6.21
N ARG A 106 13.13 5.66 6.45
CA ARG A 106 13.04 6.18 7.82
C ARG A 106 11.76 5.68 8.52
N TRP A 107 10.63 5.60 7.82
CA TRP A 107 9.41 5.03 8.39
C TRP A 107 9.57 3.55 8.79
N GLU A 108 10.28 2.74 7.99
CA GLU A 108 10.55 1.33 8.30
C GLU A 108 11.41 1.21 9.56
N GLN A 109 12.45 2.04 9.66
CA GLN A 109 13.31 2.08 10.84
C GLN A 109 12.52 2.43 12.11
N ARG A 110 11.58 3.39 12.04
CA ARG A 110 10.71 3.75 13.17
C ARG A 110 9.81 2.59 13.57
N ARG A 111 9.23 1.90 12.59
CA ARG A 111 8.41 0.71 12.84
C ARG A 111 9.23 -0.44 13.45
N GLN A 112 10.44 -0.69 12.95
CA GLN A 112 11.36 -1.69 13.51
C GLN A 112 11.74 -1.36 14.96
N GLN A 113 12.06 -0.09 15.24
CA GLN A 113 12.34 0.40 16.60
C GLN A 113 11.14 0.16 17.53
N PHE A 114 9.92 0.46 17.05
CA PHE A 114 8.69 0.24 17.80
C PHE A 114 8.43 -1.26 18.07
N LYS A 115 8.53 -2.12 17.05
CA LYS A 115 8.41 -3.58 17.22
C LYS A 115 9.46 -4.13 18.19
N GLN A 116 10.70 -3.64 18.11
CA GLN A 116 11.75 -4.06 19.05
C GLN A 116 11.43 -3.63 20.49
N ALA A 117 10.89 -2.41 20.67
CA ALA A 117 10.46 -1.95 21.98
C ALA A 117 9.30 -2.78 22.54
N LEU A 118 8.35 -3.20 21.69
CA LEU A 118 7.28 -4.13 22.06
C LEU A 118 7.81 -5.49 22.50
N ARG A 119 8.75 -6.08 21.72
CA ARG A 119 9.41 -7.34 22.09
C ARG A 119 10.11 -7.20 23.44
N ASN A 120 10.91 -6.16 23.62
CA ASN A 120 11.61 -5.90 24.88
C ASN A 120 10.63 -5.75 26.07
N ALA A 121 9.50 -5.06 25.88
CA ALA A 121 8.47 -4.90 26.90
C ALA A 121 7.73 -6.22 27.22
N ALA A 122 7.58 -7.11 26.24
CA ALA A 122 7.00 -8.44 26.45
C ALA A 122 7.94 -9.38 27.22
N PHE A 123 9.26 -9.24 27.04
CA PHE A 123 10.28 -9.99 27.79
C PHE A 123 10.59 -9.40 29.17
N ALA A 124 10.45 -8.09 29.34
CA ALA A 124 10.55 -7.43 30.64
C ALA A 124 9.33 -7.78 31.52
N SER A 125 9.52 -7.76 32.85
CA SER A 125 8.47 -8.16 33.81
C SER A 125 7.11 -7.48 33.53
N ARG A 126 6.00 -8.13 33.92
CA ARG A 126 4.59 -7.66 33.71
C ARG A 126 4.25 -6.23 34.16
N PHE A 127 5.19 -5.47 34.73
CA PHE A 127 5.02 -4.09 35.20
C PHE A 127 5.72 -3.03 34.33
N THR A 128 6.40 -3.39 33.24
CA THR A 128 6.89 -2.39 32.28
C THR A 128 5.74 -1.86 31.43
N PRO A 129 5.49 -0.53 31.43
CA PRO A 129 4.49 0.07 30.54
C PRO A 129 4.84 -0.22 29.07
N ALA A 130 3.81 -0.35 28.22
CA ALA A 130 4.03 -0.42 26.79
C ALA A 130 4.82 0.81 26.31
N PRO A 131 5.74 0.66 25.35
CA PRO A 131 6.50 1.79 24.82
C PRO A 131 5.56 2.86 24.28
N PRO A 132 5.87 4.16 24.45
CA PRO A 132 5.04 5.24 23.95
C PRO A 132 4.89 5.11 22.43
N HIS A 133 3.64 5.17 21.98
CA HIS A 133 3.29 5.08 20.57
C HIS A 133 3.38 6.45 19.90
N ARG A 134 3.94 6.55 18.68
CA ARG A 134 3.84 7.78 17.90
C ARG A 134 2.44 7.89 17.31
N GLU A 135 1.67 8.86 17.75
CA GLU A 135 0.42 9.23 17.08
C GLU A 135 0.70 10.17 15.89
N THR A 136 -0.14 10.09 14.86
CA THR A 136 -0.10 11.00 13.71
C THR A 136 -1.32 11.91 13.79
N VAL A 137 -1.28 12.83 14.77
CA VAL A 137 -2.35 13.77 15.09
C VAL A 137 -1.81 15.20 14.98
N GLY A 138 -2.62 16.11 14.48
CA GLY A 138 -2.26 17.51 14.28
C GLY A 138 -1.90 17.84 12.84
N ASP A 139 -1.02 18.82 12.67
CA ASP A 139 -0.63 19.37 11.37
C ASP A 139 0.68 18.73 10.90
N PHE A 140 0.64 18.14 9.71
CA PHE A 140 1.81 17.57 9.03
C PHE A 140 1.97 18.24 7.67
N VAL A 141 3.21 18.57 7.33
CA VAL A 141 3.54 19.23 6.06
C VAL A 141 4.62 18.45 5.33
N GLY A 142 4.25 17.89 4.17
CA GLY A 142 5.16 17.23 3.22
C GLY A 142 5.71 18.18 2.16
N LEU A 143 6.70 17.71 1.41
CA LEU A 143 7.24 18.40 0.25
C LEU A 143 6.72 17.74 -1.02
N CYS A 144 6.27 18.51 -2.01
CA CYS A 144 5.95 18.01 -3.35
C CYS A 144 6.83 18.70 -4.40
N LEU A 145 7.72 17.93 -5.02
CA LEU A 145 8.62 18.39 -6.09
C LEU A 145 8.00 18.14 -7.46
N LEU A 146 8.08 19.14 -8.32
CA LEU A 146 7.61 19.07 -9.70
C LEU A 146 8.81 19.15 -10.64
N ILE A 147 8.96 18.15 -11.49
CA ILE A 147 10.12 18.02 -12.36
C ILE A 147 9.65 17.93 -13.81
N GLN A 148 10.19 18.80 -14.65
CA GLN A 148 10.03 18.74 -16.10
C GLN A 148 11.37 18.49 -16.80
N PHE A 149 11.33 18.15 -18.08
CA PHE A 149 12.53 17.93 -18.89
C PHE A 149 12.60 18.94 -20.02
N SER A 150 13.80 19.19 -20.56
CA SER A 150 14.00 20.11 -21.68
C SER A 150 13.24 19.71 -22.95
N ASP A 151 12.96 18.41 -23.11
CA ASP A 151 12.25 17.79 -24.24
C ASP A 151 10.81 17.37 -23.91
N VAL A 152 10.40 17.43 -22.64
CA VAL A 152 9.05 17.06 -22.17
C VAL A 152 8.58 18.10 -21.15
N PRO A 153 7.85 19.15 -21.60
CA PRO A 153 7.39 20.21 -20.72
C PRO A 153 6.20 19.79 -19.85
N ALA A 154 5.91 20.58 -18.82
CA ALA A 154 4.75 20.39 -17.96
C ALA A 154 3.41 20.59 -18.68
N THR A 155 2.48 19.66 -18.46
CA THR A 155 1.08 19.69 -18.95
C THR A 155 0.09 20.06 -17.84
N ILE A 156 0.43 19.75 -16.59
CA ILE A 156 -0.33 20.13 -15.39
C ILE A 156 0.41 21.31 -14.75
N THR A 157 -0.31 22.33 -14.31
CA THR A 157 0.29 23.50 -13.64
C THR A 157 0.62 23.20 -12.19
N ARG A 158 1.57 23.96 -11.62
CA ARG A 158 1.91 23.85 -10.20
C ARG A 158 0.70 24.06 -9.28
N ASP A 159 -0.19 24.99 -9.63
CA ASP A 159 -1.40 25.27 -8.85
C ASP A 159 -2.44 24.15 -8.97
N GLN A 160 -2.54 23.44 -10.10
CA GLN A 160 -3.37 22.23 -10.19
C GLN A 160 -2.85 21.11 -9.29
N VAL A 161 -1.52 20.96 -9.16
CA VAL A 161 -0.93 20.00 -8.21
C VAL A 161 -1.14 20.46 -6.76
N ASP A 162 -1.03 21.76 -6.48
CA ASP A 162 -1.35 22.33 -5.17
C ASP A 162 -2.81 22.10 -4.78
N ASP A 163 -3.74 22.32 -5.72
CA ASP A 163 -5.16 22.03 -5.55
C ASP A 163 -5.38 20.53 -5.27
N PHE A 164 -4.78 19.64 -6.05
CA PHE A 164 -4.85 18.18 -5.81
C PHE A 164 -4.33 17.78 -4.42
N CYS A 165 -3.24 18.42 -3.97
CA CYS A 165 -2.65 18.12 -2.66
C CYS A 165 -3.44 18.72 -1.49
N ASN A 166 -3.98 19.93 -1.63
CA ASN A 166 -4.33 20.78 -0.48
C ASN A 166 -5.74 21.36 -0.48
N LYS A 167 -6.41 21.46 -1.64
CA LYS A 167 -7.67 22.18 -1.74
C LYS A 167 -8.82 21.40 -1.13
N VAL A 168 -9.48 22.01 -0.15
CA VAL A 168 -10.68 21.46 0.46
C VAL A 168 -11.78 21.33 -0.58
N GLY A 169 -12.37 20.14 -0.69
CA GLY A 169 -13.41 19.84 -1.66
C GLY A 169 -12.91 19.79 -3.11
N TYR A 170 -11.64 19.43 -3.32
CA TYR A 170 -11.11 19.24 -4.67
C TYR A 170 -11.89 18.17 -5.45
N ALA A 171 -12.23 18.45 -6.71
CA ALA A 171 -13.01 17.54 -7.56
C ALA A 171 -12.37 17.33 -8.95
N GLY A 172 -11.10 17.73 -9.12
CA GLY A 172 -10.41 17.62 -10.40
C GLY A 172 -10.15 16.16 -10.78
N SER A 173 -10.29 15.84 -12.07
CA SER A 173 -10.06 14.49 -12.64
C SER A 173 -10.87 13.38 -11.96
N GLY A 174 -12.05 13.69 -11.42
CA GLY A 174 -12.93 12.72 -10.76
C GLY A 174 -12.47 12.25 -9.38
N ASN A 175 -11.44 12.89 -8.79
CA ASN A 175 -11.01 12.56 -7.43
C ASN A 175 -12.08 12.95 -6.41
N ASN A 176 -12.29 12.10 -5.40
CA ASN A 176 -13.13 12.41 -4.26
C ASN A 176 -12.32 13.25 -3.24
N GLY A 177 -12.14 14.54 -3.48
CA GLY A 177 -11.34 15.40 -2.61
C GLY A 177 -9.84 15.43 -2.96
N SER A 178 -9.11 16.26 -2.22
CA SER A 178 -7.65 16.36 -2.27
C SER A 178 -6.99 15.32 -1.37
N VAL A 179 -5.65 15.24 -1.43
CA VAL A 179 -4.87 14.47 -0.45
C VAL A 179 -5.15 14.96 0.98
N TYR A 180 -5.27 16.28 1.17
CA TYR A 180 -5.69 16.87 2.45
C TYR A 180 -7.08 16.37 2.88
N ASP A 181 -8.07 16.39 1.98
CA ASP A 181 -9.43 15.91 2.29
C ASP A 181 -9.43 14.42 2.68
N TYR A 182 -8.67 13.59 1.97
CA TYR A 182 -8.56 12.17 2.27
C TYR A 182 -8.07 11.93 3.71
N PHE A 183 -6.93 12.50 4.10
CA PHE A 183 -6.39 12.29 5.45
C PHE A 183 -7.24 12.97 6.53
N LEU A 184 -7.85 14.12 6.24
CA LEU A 184 -8.75 14.79 7.17
C LEU A 184 -9.99 13.95 7.46
N GLU A 185 -10.61 13.39 6.42
CA GLU A 185 -11.81 12.55 6.53
C GLU A 185 -11.50 11.23 7.23
N VAL A 186 -10.51 10.47 6.75
CA VAL A 186 -10.16 9.14 7.27
C VAL A 186 -9.69 9.19 8.73
N SER A 187 -9.05 10.30 9.15
CA SER A 187 -8.64 10.50 10.54
C SER A 187 -9.75 11.03 11.45
N GLY A 188 -10.94 11.33 10.92
CA GLY A 188 -12.03 11.95 11.67
C GLY A 188 -11.68 13.35 12.18
N GLY A 189 -10.92 14.12 11.38
CA GLY A 189 -10.48 15.48 11.69
C GLY A 189 -9.20 15.59 12.51
N ARG A 190 -8.56 14.46 12.84
CA ARG A 190 -7.40 14.42 13.75
C ARG A 190 -6.07 14.68 13.04
N LEU A 191 -5.96 14.43 11.75
CA LEU A 191 -4.80 14.72 10.92
C LEU A 191 -5.12 15.77 9.86
N ARG A 192 -4.28 16.80 9.77
CA ARG A 192 -4.29 17.82 8.72
C ARG A 192 -2.98 17.73 7.96
N TYR A 193 -2.97 16.94 6.90
CA TYR A 193 -1.78 16.71 6.08
C TYR A 193 -1.80 17.57 4.82
N LYS A 194 -0.87 18.51 4.72
CA LYS A 194 -0.68 19.39 3.55
C LYS A 194 0.68 19.13 2.89
N ASN A 195 0.82 19.59 1.65
CA ASN A 195 2.10 19.58 0.93
C ASN A 195 2.48 21.00 0.50
N VAL A 196 3.74 21.37 0.68
CA VAL A 196 4.31 22.54 -0.01
C VAL A 196 4.69 22.10 -1.42
N VAL A 197 3.96 22.58 -2.42
CA VAL A 197 4.25 22.28 -3.83
C VAL A 197 5.26 23.27 -4.39
N ALA A 198 6.44 22.77 -4.74
CA ALA A 198 7.53 23.57 -5.29
C ALA A 198 7.23 24.02 -6.73
N PRO A 199 7.82 25.14 -7.20
CA PRO A 199 7.84 25.46 -8.62
C PRO A 199 8.47 24.33 -9.45
N TYR A 200 8.22 24.31 -10.76
CA TYR A 200 8.88 23.34 -11.63
C TYR A 200 10.40 23.52 -11.65
N TYR A 201 11.12 22.42 -11.42
CA TYR A 201 12.51 22.28 -11.76
C TYR A 201 12.64 21.67 -13.17
N THR A 202 13.51 22.24 -14.02
CA THR A 202 13.85 21.63 -15.31
C THR A 202 15.14 20.82 -15.15
N ALA A 203 15.05 19.52 -15.41
CA ALA A 203 16.17 18.58 -15.27
C ALA A 203 17.39 18.98 -16.12
N GLN A 204 18.60 18.67 -15.66
CA GLN A 204 19.84 19.01 -16.36
C GLN A 204 20.01 18.28 -17.71
N HIS A 205 19.34 17.14 -17.86
CA HIS A 205 19.38 16.32 -19.06
C HIS A 205 17.96 16.10 -19.65
N PRO A 206 17.85 15.74 -20.93
CA PRO A 206 16.59 15.28 -21.52
C PRO A 206 16.05 14.04 -20.80
N ARG A 207 14.75 13.77 -20.94
CA ARG A 207 14.08 12.66 -20.24
C ARG A 207 14.76 11.31 -20.47
N SER A 208 15.24 11.06 -21.70
CA SER A 208 15.92 9.82 -22.10
C SER A 208 17.14 9.46 -21.25
N TYR A 209 17.83 10.45 -20.66
CA TYR A 209 18.96 10.21 -19.76
C TYR A 209 18.52 9.55 -18.44
N TYR A 210 17.41 10.02 -17.88
CA TYR A 210 16.87 9.53 -16.60
C TYR A 210 16.06 8.25 -16.78
N THR A 211 15.44 8.07 -17.94
CA THR A 211 14.71 6.85 -18.32
C THR A 211 15.61 5.83 -19.01
N ASN A 212 16.94 5.91 -18.86
CA ASN A 212 17.85 4.92 -19.45
C ASN A 212 17.73 3.58 -18.72
N GLU A 213 17.19 2.58 -19.42
CA GLU A 213 16.96 1.22 -18.92
C GLU A 213 18.23 0.42 -18.62
N GLN A 214 19.38 0.84 -19.12
CA GLN A 214 20.67 0.20 -18.84
C GLN A 214 21.24 0.61 -17.48
N ILE A 215 20.62 1.57 -16.80
CA ILE A 215 21.01 2.00 -15.46
C ILE A 215 19.99 1.45 -14.46
N ALA A 216 20.49 0.66 -13.50
CA ALA A 216 19.66 0.08 -12.46
C ALA A 216 18.88 1.15 -11.67
N GLN A 217 17.61 0.86 -11.40
CA GLN A 217 16.81 1.61 -10.45
C GLN A 217 17.40 1.45 -9.04
N PRO A 218 17.37 2.47 -8.15
CA PRO A 218 16.79 3.82 -8.32
C PRO A 218 17.84 4.92 -8.62
N ILE A 219 18.95 4.59 -9.28
CA ILE A 219 20.10 5.52 -9.42
C ILE A 219 19.70 6.84 -10.10
N ARG A 220 18.98 6.76 -11.23
CA ARG A 220 18.55 7.95 -11.98
C ARG A 220 17.49 8.77 -11.25
N ALA A 221 16.55 8.12 -10.56
CA ALA A 221 15.55 8.81 -9.76
C ALA A 221 16.20 9.60 -8.61
N ARG A 222 17.12 8.98 -7.86
CA ARG A 222 17.88 9.67 -6.80
C ARG A 222 18.68 10.86 -7.34
N GLN A 223 19.31 10.72 -8.51
CA GLN A 223 20.01 11.83 -9.16
C GLN A 223 19.03 12.97 -9.44
N LEU A 224 17.91 12.67 -10.11
CA LEU A 224 16.91 13.65 -10.51
C LEU A 224 16.30 14.42 -9.31
N ILE A 225 15.98 13.70 -8.24
CA ILE A 225 15.44 14.29 -7.00
C ILE A 225 16.49 15.20 -6.35
N LYS A 226 17.74 14.73 -6.25
CA LYS A 226 18.83 15.52 -5.66
C LYS A 226 19.10 16.80 -6.45
N GLU A 227 19.04 16.74 -7.77
CA GLU A 227 19.14 17.91 -8.63
C GLU A 227 18.06 18.95 -8.30
N ALA A 228 16.78 18.55 -8.23
CA ALA A 228 15.68 19.44 -7.90
C ALA A 228 15.82 20.06 -6.51
N LEU A 229 16.21 19.25 -5.50
CA LEU A 229 16.43 19.74 -4.13
C LEU A 229 17.56 20.77 -4.07
N VAL A 230 18.69 20.51 -4.74
CA VAL A 230 19.83 21.44 -4.80
C VAL A 230 19.42 22.73 -5.50
N TYR A 231 18.68 22.64 -6.61
CA TYR A 231 18.19 23.80 -7.34
C TYR A 231 17.30 24.68 -6.45
N HIS A 232 16.27 24.12 -5.83
CA HIS A 232 15.34 24.89 -5.00
C HIS A 232 16.02 25.51 -3.79
N LYS A 233 16.95 24.79 -3.14
CA LYS A 233 17.76 25.33 -2.04
C LYS A 233 18.61 26.53 -2.48
N ALA A 234 19.28 26.41 -3.63
CA ALA A 234 20.11 27.50 -4.17
C ALA A 234 19.29 28.74 -4.59
N HIS A 235 18.01 28.56 -4.92
CA HIS A 235 17.10 29.63 -5.32
C HIS A 235 16.20 30.13 -4.18
N GLY A 236 16.56 29.82 -2.92
CA GLY A 236 15.88 30.38 -1.74
C GLY A 236 14.48 29.85 -1.51
N PHE A 237 14.14 28.65 -1.99
CA PHE A 237 12.88 28.01 -1.65
C PHE A 237 12.80 27.76 -0.14
N ASP A 238 11.65 28.07 0.45
CA ASP A 238 11.43 27.93 1.89
C ASP A 238 11.03 26.50 2.28
N PHE A 239 11.95 25.79 2.92
CA PHE A 239 11.71 24.45 3.48
C PHE A 239 11.33 24.48 4.97
N SER A 240 11.26 25.65 5.62
CA SER A 240 11.11 25.79 7.07
C SER A 240 9.80 25.21 7.61
N GLY A 241 8.74 25.20 6.80
CA GLY A 241 7.42 24.66 7.16
C GLY A 241 7.29 23.14 7.18
N LEU A 242 8.26 22.39 6.66
CA LEU A 242 8.14 20.92 6.52
C LEU A 242 8.16 20.20 7.88
N SER A 243 7.29 19.22 8.08
CA SER A 243 7.30 18.41 9.30
C SER A 243 8.45 17.41 9.27
N VAL A 244 9.13 17.27 10.41
CA VAL A 244 10.26 16.34 10.58
C VAL A 244 10.04 15.41 11.77
N ASP A 245 10.67 14.23 11.72
CA ASP A 245 10.73 13.34 12.87
C ASP A 245 11.77 13.79 13.91
N ALA A 246 11.87 13.04 15.01
CA ALA A 246 12.80 13.33 16.11
C ALA A 246 14.28 13.31 15.71
N GLN A 247 14.62 12.73 14.54
CA GLN A 247 15.97 12.70 13.97
C GLN A 247 16.13 13.69 12.81
N GLN A 248 15.22 14.66 12.69
CA GLN A 248 15.28 15.75 11.71
C GLN A 248 15.10 15.30 10.25
N TYR A 249 14.47 14.15 10.03
CA TYR A 249 14.09 13.69 8.69
C TYR A 249 12.72 14.24 8.33
N VAL A 250 12.58 14.87 7.17
CA VAL A 250 11.27 15.26 6.61
C VAL A 250 10.43 14.01 6.45
N TYR A 251 9.18 14.06 6.94
CA TYR A 251 8.30 12.89 6.92
C TYR A 251 8.03 12.38 5.51
N ALA A 252 7.68 13.27 4.57
CA ALA A 252 7.28 12.88 3.21
C ALA A 252 7.87 13.81 2.13
N THR A 253 8.51 13.20 1.13
CA THR A 253 8.92 13.85 -0.12
C THR A 253 8.18 13.20 -1.29
N ASN A 254 7.27 13.93 -1.90
CA ASN A 254 6.48 13.50 -3.05
C ASN A 254 7.09 14.07 -4.33
N VAL A 255 7.25 13.27 -5.38
CA VAL A 255 7.92 13.69 -6.61
C VAL A 255 7.07 13.34 -7.82
N PHE A 256 6.67 14.36 -8.58
CA PHE A 256 6.07 14.19 -9.89
C PHE A 256 7.06 14.57 -10.98
N TYR A 257 7.18 13.72 -12.00
CA TYR A 257 7.88 14.07 -13.23
C TYR A 257 6.92 14.09 -14.43
N THR A 258 7.16 14.98 -15.38
CA THR A 258 6.22 15.22 -16.49
C THR A 258 6.24 14.12 -17.57
N GLY A 259 5.05 13.86 -18.11
CA GLY A 259 4.82 12.97 -19.24
C GLY A 259 4.65 11.50 -18.84
N THR A 260 3.97 10.74 -19.70
CA THR A 260 3.72 9.31 -19.48
C THR A 260 5.02 8.52 -19.31
N ARG A 261 5.04 7.64 -18.32
CA ARG A 261 6.09 6.64 -18.12
C ARG A 261 6.37 5.88 -19.43
N VAL A 262 7.64 5.79 -19.78
CA VAL A 262 8.13 5.10 -20.99
C VAL A 262 8.93 3.83 -20.69
N ASN A 263 9.37 3.66 -19.44
CA ASN A 263 10.14 2.49 -19.05
C ASN A 263 9.28 1.24 -18.88
N ASN A 264 9.87 0.10 -19.18
CA ASN A 264 9.39 -1.21 -18.75
C ASN A 264 9.51 -1.37 -17.22
N TRP A 265 8.90 -2.42 -16.68
CA TRP A 265 8.83 -2.64 -15.23
C TRP A 265 10.21 -2.65 -14.56
N ALA A 266 10.31 -1.98 -13.41
CA ALA A 266 11.52 -1.88 -12.57
C ALA A 266 12.76 -1.26 -13.26
N LYS A 267 12.56 -0.41 -14.28
CA LYS A 267 13.65 0.27 -15.00
C LYS A 267 13.50 1.78 -15.03
N GLY A 268 14.63 2.49 -15.13
CA GLY A 268 14.68 3.94 -15.30
C GLY A 268 13.89 4.70 -14.23
N LEU A 269 12.84 5.42 -14.64
CA LEU A 269 11.96 6.20 -13.75
C LEU A 269 10.64 5.50 -13.43
N TRP A 270 10.53 4.17 -13.61
CA TRP A 270 9.33 3.42 -13.22
C TRP A 270 8.83 3.84 -11.82
N PRO A 271 7.54 4.18 -11.64
CA PRO A 271 7.04 4.68 -10.36
C PRO A 271 7.33 3.76 -9.18
N HIS A 272 7.87 4.35 -8.10
CA HIS A 272 8.35 3.65 -6.92
C HIS A 272 8.42 4.55 -5.68
N SER A 273 8.57 3.92 -4.53
CA SER A 273 8.79 4.54 -3.23
C SER A 273 10.05 3.97 -2.60
N TYR A 274 10.93 4.85 -2.14
CA TYR A 274 12.29 4.48 -1.71
C TYR A 274 12.93 5.61 -0.89
N HIS A 275 14.24 5.55 -0.65
CA HIS A 275 15.02 6.59 0.04
C HIS A 275 16.23 7.10 -0.76
N LEU A 276 16.63 8.36 -0.53
CA LEU A 276 17.88 8.91 -1.07
C LEU A 276 19.07 8.09 -0.59
N GLN A 277 20.17 8.05 -1.36
CA GLN A 277 21.36 7.28 -0.95
C GLN A 277 21.94 7.79 0.38
N THR A 278 21.93 9.11 0.56
CA THR A 278 22.22 9.76 1.84
C THR A 278 21.18 10.84 2.10
N PRO A 279 20.89 11.17 3.37
CA PRO A 279 19.98 12.25 3.71
C PRO A 279 20.49 13.57 3.13
N HIS A 280 19.60 14.35 2.51
CA HIS A 280 19.96 15.64 1.93
C HIS A 280 19.44 16.78 2.81
N GLN A 281 20.35 17.53 3.43
CA GLN A 281 19.99 18.66 4.28
C GLN A 281 19.40 19.82 3.46
N LEU A 282 18.12 20.12 3.66
CA LEU A 282 17.40 21.22 3.02
C LEU A 282 17.72 22.55 3.69
N THR A 283 17.62 22.56 5.01
CA THR A 283 17.91 23.67 5.92
C THR A 283 18.37 23.08 7.25
N PRO A 284 19.07 23.81 8.15
CA PRO A 284 19.42 23.26 9.46
C PRO A 284 18.20 22.66 10.16
N GLY A 285 18.30 21.40 10.55
CA GLY A 285 17.22 20.69 11.21
C GLY A 285 16.22 19.97 10.30
N LYS A 286 16.42 19.94 8.98
CA LYS A 286 15.53 19.23 8.04
C LYS A 286 16.30 18.53 6.93
N ASN A 287 16.14 17.21 6.84
CA ASN A 287 16.80 16.37 5.85
C ASN A 287 15.76 15.60 5.03
N ALA A 288 15.79 15.74 3.70
CA ALA A 288 15.03 14.88 2.82
C ALA A 288 15.70 13.50 2.74
N PHE A 289 14.91 12.43 2.75
CA PHE A 289 15.43 11.06 2.65
C PHE A 289 14.41 10.15 1.98
N ASP A 290 13.30 9.85 2.66
CA ASP A 290 12.21 9.05 2.10
C ASP A 290 11.52 9.85 0.97
N TYR A 291 11.21 9.15 -0.12
CA TYR A 291 10.48 9.73 -1.24
C TYR A 291 9.56 8.70 -1.92
N GLN A 292 8.50 9.21 -2.53
CA GLN A 292 7.80 8.53 -3.63
C GLN A 292 7.95 9.34 -4.91
N ILE A 293 8.08 8.64 -6.04
CA ILE A 293 8.20 9.25 -7.36
C ILE A 293 7.25 8.56 -8.34
N THR A 294 6.50 9.36 -9.09
CA THR A 294 5.55 8.86 -10.09
C THR A 294 5.48 9.78 -11.31
N ASP A 295 5.09 9.24 -12.46
CA ASP A 295 4.81 10.06 -13.63
C ASP A 295 3.53 10.88 -13.45
N MET A 296 3.52 12.04 -14.08
CA MET A 296 2.37 12.93 -14.16
C MET A 296 2.01 13.12 -15.62
N THR A 297 0.84 12.60 -15.99
CA THR A 297 0.33 12.62 -17.35
C THR A 297 -0.63 13.79 -17.57
N SER A 298 -1.90 13.52 -17.86
CA SER A 298 -2.98 14.50 -17.96
C SER A 298 -3.83 14.58 -16.70
N GLU A 299 -3.68 13.65 -15.76
CA GLU A 299 -4.48 13.58 -14.54
C GLU A 299 -3.72 13.04 -13.34
N LEU A 300 -4.20 13.38 -12.15
CA LEU A 300 -3.68 12.94 -10.85
C LEU A 300 -4.71 12.04 -10.17
N SER A 301 -4.25 11.07 -9.38
CA SER A 301 -5.07 10.09 -8.67
C SER A 301 -4.66 9.94 -7.21
N LEU A 302 -5.63 9.85 -6.30
CA LEU A 302 -5.40 9.75 -4.87
C LEU A 302 -4.71 8.46 -4.43
N GLY A 303 -5.09 7.31 -5.00
CA GLY A 303 -4.75 5.96 -4.49
C GLY A 303 -3.28 5.78 -4.14
N THR A 304 -2.39 5.82 -5.14
CA THR A 304 -0.93 5.67 -4.93
C THR A 304 -0.38 6.75 -4.01
N PHE A 305 -0.74 8.02 -4.23
CA PHE A 305 -0.21 9.12 -3.42
C PHE A 305 -0.56 8.95 -1.94
N CYS A 306 -1.81 8.62 -1.62
CA CYS A 306 -2.28 8.44 -0.25
C CYS A 306 -1.68 7.18 0.40
N HIS A 307 -1.51 6.09 -0.34
CA HIS A 307 -0.84 4.88 0.14
C HIS A 307 0.60 5.17 0.58
N GLU A 308 1.42 5.77 -0.29
CA GLU A 308 2.82 6.09 0.05
C GLU A 308 2.94 7.08 1.20
N ASN A 309 2.03 8.04 1.27
CA ASN A 309 2.02 8.98 2.39
C ASN A 309 1.56 8.32 3.69
N GLY A 310 0.72 7.28 3.63
CA GLY A 310 0.40 6.42 4.78
C GLY A 310 1.65 5.80 5.40
N HIS A 311 2.58 5.28 4.59
CA HIS A 311 3.89 4.84 5.08
C HIS A 311 4.68 5.98 5.70
N MET A 312 4.92 7.04 4.90
CA MET A 312 5.84 8.11 5.24
C MET A 312 5.42 8.89 6.49
N ILE A 313 4.13 9.22 6.65
CA ILE A 313 3.62 10.09 7.73
C ILE A 313 2.97 9.32 8.89
N CYS A 314 2.50 8.09 8.66
CA CYS A 314 1.83 7.29 9.69
C CYS A 314 2.60 6.03 10.12
N ASP A 315 3.71 5.70 9.44
CA ASP A 315 4.43 4.43 9.60
C ASP A 315 3.54 3.19 9.39
N PHE A 316 2.48 3.34 8.59
CA PHE A 316 1.63 2.21 8.27
C PHE A 316 2.45 1.15 7.51
N PRO A 317 2.31 -0.13 7.84
CA PRO A 317 2.86 -1.21 7.02
C PRO A 317 1.98 -1.46 5.80
N ASP A 318 2.57 -2.12 4.82
CA ASP A 318 1.79 -2.87 3.85
C ASP A 318 1.06 -4.03 4.52
N LEU A 319 -0.22 -4.17 4.17
CA LEU A 319 -1.12 -5.23 4.63
C LEU A 319 -1.40 -6.26 3.53
N TYR A 320 -0.68 -6.21 2.41
CA TYR A 320 -0.60 -7.27 1.42
C TYR A 320 0.64 -8.14 1.66
N ASP A 321 0.63 -9.30 1.02
CA ASP A 321 1.74 -10.22 0.95
C ASP A 321 2.60 -9.93 -0.27
N TYR A 322 3.92 -9.80 -0.08
CA TYR A 322 4.84 -9.40 -1.14
C TYR A 322 5.19 -10.59 -2.03
N GLY A 323 5.03 -11.84 -1.55
CA GLY A 323 5.15 -13.02 -2.40
C GLY A 323 3.89 -13.30 -3.25
N TYR A 324 2.80 -12.54 -3.01
CA TYR A 324 1.52 -12.68 -3.70
C TYR A 324 0.88 -14.08 -3.60
N GLU A 325 1.16 -14.82 -2.53
CA GLU A 325 0.46 -16.07 -2.21
C GLU A 325 -0.93 -15.83 -1.65
N SER A 326 -1.16 -14.63 -1.12
CA SER A 326 -2.39 -14.19 -0.51
C SER A 326 -2.73 -12.75 -0.92
N ALA A 327 -3.99 -12.37 -0.78
CA ALA A 327 -4.47 -11.01 -1.02
C ALA A 327 -4.35 -10.10 0.22
N GLY A 328 -3.81 -10.61 1.34
CA GLY A 328 -3.67 -9.88 2.60
C GLY A 328 -5.03 -9.46 3.17
N VAL A 329 -5.26 -8.15 3.32
CA VAL A 329 -6.60 -7.62 3.69
C VAL A 329 -7.44 -7.18 2.49
N GLY A 330 -6.99 -7.48 1.27
CA GLY A 330 -7.71 -7.20 0.03
C GLY A 330 -8.02 -5.73 -0.20
N THR A 331 -9.16 -5.47 -0.84
CA THR A 331 -9.66 -4.13 -1.16
C THR A 331 -10.16 -3.35 0.06
N PHE A 332 -10.25 -3.99 1.24
CA PHE A 332 -10.79 -3.37 2.45
C PHE A 332 -9.87 -2.33 3.10
N CYS A 333 -8.64 -2.16 2.64
CA CYS A 333 -7.67 -1.19 3.19
C CYS A 333 -6.87 -0.48 2.10
N LEU A 334 -6.66 0.84 2.27
CA LEU A 334 -5.71 1.64 1.47
C LEU A 334 -4.31 1.01 1.41
N MET A 335 -3.82 0.47 2.54
CA MET A 335 -2.48 -0.12 2.64
C MET A 335 -2.39 -1.55 2.07
N CYS A 336 -3.32 -1.91 1.19
CA CYS A 336 -3.43 -3.21 0.55
C CYS A 336 -3.91 -3.01 -0.91
N ALA A 337 -4.90 -3.79 -1.35
CA ALA A 337 -5.45 -3.66 -2.70
C ALA A 337 -6.52 -2.57 -2.84
N GLY A 338 -6.79 -1.78 -1.79
CA GLY A 338 -7.78 -0.70 -1.81
C GLY A 338 -7.65 0.27 -3.00
N PRO A 339 -6.44 0.76 -3.35
CA PRO A 339 -6.24 1.62 -4.52
C PRO A 339 -6.67 0.99 -5.85
N ASN A 340 -6.74 -0.34 -5.96
CA ASN A 340 -7.18 -1.05 -7.16
C ASN A 340 -8.71 -1.06 -7.32
N ALA A 341 -9.46 -0.87 -6.23
CA ALA A 341 -10.92 -0.78 -6.30
C ALA A 341 -11.37 0.54 -6.94
N ASP A 342 -10.72 1.64 -6.59
CA ASP A 342 -10.90 2.96 -7.21
C ASP A 342 -9.67 3.85 -6.94
N GLU A 343 -8.88 4.15 -7.97
CA GLU A 343 -7.67 4.99 -7.85
C GLU A 343 -7.99 6.46 -7.51
N LYS A 344 -9.21 6.93 -7.79
CA LYS A 344 -9.68 8.31 -7.56
C LYS A 344 -10.47 8.46 -6.26
N ASN A 345 -10.99 7.36 -5.72
CA ASN A 345 -11.66 7.29 -4.41
C ASN A 345 -11.20 6.05 -3.63
N PRO A 346 -9.92 5.99 -3.22
CA PRO A 346 -9.43 4.83 -2.49
C PRO A 346 -10.18 4.66 -1.16
N PRO A 347 -10.41 3.40 -0.71
CA PRO A 347 -11.09 3.11 0.54
C PRO A 347 -10.23 3.55 1.73
N GLN A 348 -10.88 3.60 2.89
CA GLN A 348 -10.20 3.96 4.12
C GLN A 348 -9.15 2.92 4.53
N VAL A 349 -8.24 3.29 5.44
CA VAL A 349 -7.49 2.28 6.22
C VAL A 349 -8.39 1.60 7.26
N GLY A 350 -8.07 0.36 7.61
CA GLY A 350 -8.82 -0.40 8.62
C GLY A 350 -8.65 0.14 10.05
N ALA A 351 -9.56 -0.29 10.95
CA ALA A 351 -9.61 0.14 12.35
C ALA A 351 -8.27 -0.01 13.09
N TYR A 352 -7.51 -1.07 12.79
CA TYR A 352 -6.17 -1.28 13.33
C TYR A 352 -5.26 -0.05 13.09
N LEU A 353 -5.08 0.33 11.83
CA LEU A 353 -4.18 1.44 11.46
C LEU A 353 -4.69 2.79 11.97
N LYS A 354 -6.01 3.02 11.95
CA LYS A 354 -6.64 4.22 12.51
C LYS A 354 -6.42 4.30 14.03
N TYR A 355 -6.62 3.20 14.75
CA TYR A 355 -6.35 3.12 16.18
C TYR A 355 -4.87 3.42 16.48
N LYS A 356 -3.95 2.80 15.74
CA LYS A 356 -2.51 3.04 15.87
C LYS A 356 -2.17 4.51 15.63
N ALA A 357 -2.66 5.12 14.56
CA ALA A 357 -2.37 6.53 14.27
C ALA A 357 -2.93 7.53 15.31
N GLY A 358 -3.70 7.07 16.32
CA GLY A 358 -4.35 7.95 17.30
C GLY A 358 -5.65 8.55 16.77
N TRP A 359 -6.25 7.95 15.73
CA TRP A 359 -7.44 8.48 15.05
C TRP A 359 -8.76 7.99 15.64
N ALA A 360 -8.72 7.09 16.63
CA ALA A 360 -9.91 6.62 17.31
C ALA A 360 -10.63 7.80 18.01
N GLN A 361 -11.89 8.04 17.65
CA GLN A 361 -12.76 8.93 18.41
C GLN A 361 -13.25 8.26 19.70
N SER A 362 -13.44 6.95 19.66
CA SER A 362 -13.79 6.12 20.80
C SER A 362 -13.23 4.72 20.62
N LEU A 363 -12.79 4.10 21.72
CA LEU A 363 -12.38 2.70 21.76
C LEU A 363 -13.06 2.04 22.96
N LYS A 364 -14.12 1.27 22.71
CA LYS A 364 -14.90 0.61 23.76
C LYS A 364 -14.46 -0.84 23.92
N LYS A 365 -14.22 -1.26 25.15
CA LYS A 365 -13.93 -2.66 25.45
C LYS A 365 -15.20 -3.49 25.33
N ILE A 366 -15.12 -4.62 24.64
CA ILE A 366 -16.20 -5.62 24.62
C ILE A 366 -16.17 -6.39 25.96
N THR A 367 -17.32 -6.48 26.61
CA THR A 367 -17.51 -7.17 27.89
C THR A 367 -18.77 -8.03 27.83
N ALA A 368 -19.03 -8.85 28.85
CA ALA A 368 -20.26 -9.64 28.93
C ALA A 368 -21.52 -8.75 28.82
N GLY A 369 -22.45 -9.13 27.96
CA GLY A 369 -23.70 -8.39 27.71
C GLY A 369 -23.53 -7.01 27.05
N PHE A 370 -22.39 -6.75 26.41
CA PHE A 370 -22.12 -5.45 25.78
C PHE A 370 -23.09 -5.19 24.61
N ALA A 371 -23.81 -4.07 24.64
CA ALA A 371 -24.61 -3.62 23.51
C ALA A 371 -23.83 -2.60 22.68
N GLY A 372 -23.45 -2.98 21.47
CA GLY A 372 -22.68 -2.16 20.53
C GLY A 372 -23.56 -1.44 19.51
N THR A 373 -23.17 -0.21 19.16
CA THR A 373 -23.71 0.54 18.02
C THR A 373 -22.54 1.09 17.23
N ALA A 374 -22.22 0.45 16.11
CA ALA A 374 -21.11 0.78 15.24
C ALA A 374 -21.58 1.69 14.09
N GLU A 375 -20.99 2.87 13.99
CA GLU A 375 -21.30 3.86 12.95
C GLU A 375 -20.17 3.89 11.91
N ALA A 376 -20.53 3.70 10.65
CA ALA A 376 -19.57 3.77 9.55
C ALA A 376 -18.94 5.17 9.46
N GLY A 377 -17.64 5.24 9.14
CA GLY A 377 -16.92 6.51 8.97
C GLY A 377 -16.68 7.34 10.24
N SER A 378 -17.00 6.83 11.43
CA SER A 378 -16.93 7.60 12.69
C SER A 378 -15.65 7.39 13.52
N ASN A 379 -14.78 6.45 13.12
CA ASN A 379 -13.63 6.00 13.93
C ASN A 379 -13.99 5.63 15.38
N LYS A 380 -15.20 5.11 15.60
CA LYS A 380 -15.65 4.50 16.86
C LYS A 380 -15.44 3.00 16.76
N PHE A 381 -14.53 2.48 17.59
CA PHE A 381 -14.10 1.09 17.52
C PHE A 381 -14.46 0.32 18.79
N PHE A 382 -14.53 -1.00 18.65
CA PHE A 382 -14.75 -1.92 19.75
C PHE A 382 -13.61 -2.92 19.81
N ILE A 383 -13.13 -3.28 21.00
CA ILE A 383 -11.90 -4.05 21.13
C ILE A 383 -12.01 -5.15 22.19
N HIS A 384 -11.42 -6.30 21.87
CA HIS A 384 -11.19 -7.40 22.79
C HIS A 384 -9.72 -7.81 22.73
N ARG A 385 -9.03 -7.84 23.87
CA ARG A 385 -7.57 -8.01 23.91
C ARG A 385 -7.18 -9.30 24.62
N LYS A 386 -6.22 -10.03 24.04
CA LYS A 386 -5.45 -11.06 24.76
C LYS A 386 -4.32 -10.43 25.56
N GLY A 387 -3.67 -9.44 24.97
CA GLY A 387 -2.48 -8.80 25.52
C GLY A 387 -2.17 -7.46 24.86
N PRO A 388 -0.91 -6.99 24.97
CA PRO A 388 -0.51 -5.69 24.43
C PRO A 388 -0.48 -5.67 22.89
N THR A 389 -0.22 -6.80 22.24
CA THR A 389 -0.04 -6.88 20.78
C THR A 389 -1.17 -7.63 20.09
N GLU A 390 -1.70 -8.69 20.71
CA GLU A 390 -2.76 -9.54 20.14
C GLU A 390 -4.17 -9.13 20.62
N TYR A 391 -5.04 -8.78 19.66
CA TYR A 391 -6.41 -8.34 19.92
C TYR A 391 -7.33 -8.41 18.67
N TYR A 392 -8.63 -8.41 18.91
CA TYR A 392 -9.66 -8.14 17.91
C TYR A 392 -10.11 -6.68 18.01
N ILE A 393 -10.17 -5.96 16.89
CA ILE A 393 -10.75 -4.62 16.80
C ILE A 393 -11.85 -4.60 15.73
N VAL A 394 -13.00 -4.00 16.06
CA VAL A 394 -14.22 -4.04 15.26
C VAL A 394 -14.63 -2.64 14.84
N GLU A 395 -15.02 -2.49 13.58
CA GLU A 395 -15.62 -1.28 13.01
C GLU A 395 -16.77 -1.62 12.05
N ASN A 396 -17.60 -0.63 11.73
CA ASN A 396 -18.58 -0.75 10.65
C ASN A 396 -18.00 -0.17 9.35
N ARG A 397 -18.06 -0.94 8.26
CA ARG A 397 -17.69 -0.51 6.90
C ARG A 397 -18.92 -0.60 6.02
N PHE A 398 -19.30 0.51 5.39
CA PHE A 398 -20.50 0.61 4.56
C PHE A 398 -20.13 1.26 3.24
N LYS A 399 -20.70 0.77 2.12
CA LYS A 399 -20.42 1.23 0.75
C LYS A 399 -20.92 2.66 0.47
N GLN A 400 -20.28 3.62 1.11
CA GLN A 400 -20.55 5.05 1.03
C GLN A 400 -19.26 5.84 1.24
N GLY A 401 -19.19 7.05 0.65
CA GLY A 401 -18.03 7.92 0.81
C GLY A 401 -16.77 7.25 0.27
N ARG A 402 -15.70 7.21 1.08
CA ARG A 402 -14.45 6.50 0.75
C ARG A 402 -14.64 5.01 0.45
N ASP A 403 -15.58 4.37 1.12
CA ASP A 403 -15.77 2.92 1.04
C ASP A 403 -16.75 2.50 -0.07
N LEU A 404 -17.15 3.43 -0.95
CA LEU A 404 -18.12 3.17 -2.03
C LEU A 404 -17.73 1.96 -2.91
N ALA A 405 -16.43 1.80 -3.17
CA ALA A 405 -15.88 0.74 -4.03
C ALA A 405 -15.63 -0.59 -3.29
N LEU A 406 -15.89 -0.68 -1.98
CA LEU A 406 -15.73 -1.95 -1.26
C LEU A 406 -16.63 -3.04 -1.83
N PRO A 407 -16.24 -4.31 -1.78
CA PRO A 407 -17.05 -5.40 -2.31
C PRO A 407 -18.28 -5.68 -1.43
N GLY A 408 -18.14 -5.61 -0.10
CA GLY A 408 -19.21 -5.84 0.89
C GLY A 408 -19.48 -4.66 1.83
N SER A 409 -20.48 -4.82 2.70
CA SER A 409 -20.80 -3.89 3.80
C SER A 409 -21.18 -4.68 5.06
N GLY A 410 -20.74 -4.23 6.22
CA GLY A 410 -20.99 -4.91 7.49
C GLY A 410 -20.00 -4.52 8.59
N LEU A 411 -20.01 -5.30 9.67
CA LEU A 411 -18.97 -5.24 10.69
C LEU A 411 -17.70 -5.90 10.15
N ALA A 412 -16.64 -5.11 10.02
CA ALA A 412 -15.29 -5.61 9.81
C ALA A 412 -14.69 -5.97 11.18
N ILE A 413 -14.30 -7.23 11.32
CA ILE A 413 -13.59 -7.72 12.50
C ILE A 413 -12.13 -7.94 12.09
N TRP A 414 -11.25 -7.11 12.63
CA TRP A 414 -9.82 -7.19 12.38
C TRP A 414 -9.16 -8.00 13.49
N ARG A 415 -8.40 -9.03 13.12
CA ARG A 415 -7.56 -9.78 14.04
C ARG A 415 -6.13 -9.26 13.92
N VAL A 416 -5.58 -8.78 15.01
CA VAL A 416 -4.30 -8.07 15.03
C VAL A 416 -3.34 -8.78 15.97
N ASP A 417 -2.10 -8.95 15.54
CA ASP A 417 -0.95 -9.12 16.41
C ASP A 417 0.20 -8.23 15.93
N GLU A 418 0.50 -7.16 16.66
CA GLU A 418 1.50 -6.16 16.25
C GLU A 418 2.94 -6.71 16.10
N LEU A 419 3.19 -7.95 16.54
CA LEU A 419 4.46 -8.66 16.32
C LEU A 419 4.45 -9.62 15.12
N GLY A 420 3.28 -9.86 14.51
CA GLY A 420 3.12 -10.66 13.30
C GLY A 420 3.72 -10.01 12.05
N ASP A 421 3.53 -10.67 10.91
CA ASP A 421 4.04 -10.25 9.60
C ASP A 421 3.04 -10.59 8.50
N ASN A 422 2.70 -9.64 7.64
CA ASN A 422 1.71 -9.85 6.56
C ASN A 422 2.23 -10.72 5.42
N GLN A 423 3.48 -11.18 5.51
CA GLN A 423 4.05 -12.25 4.68
C GLN A 423 3.77 -13.67 5.22
N ASN A 424 3.03 -13.79 6.33
CA ASN A 424 2.80 -15.07 7.00
C ASN A 424 1.32 -15.47 6.95
N GLU A 425 0.88 -15.87 5.77
CA GLU A 425 -0.47 -16.32 5.42
C GLU A 425 -0.87 -17.68 6.02
N GLN A 426 0.03 -18.36 6.73
CA GLN A 426 -0.16 -19.72 7.25
C GLN A 426 -1.17 -19.80 8.41
N MET A 427 -1.60 -18.66 8.96
CA MET A 427 -2.62 -18.56 10.02
C MET A 427 -2.33 -19.44 11.25
N SER A 428 -1.05 -19.59 11.61
CA SER A 428 -0.58 -20.45 12.70
C SER A 428 -0.07 -19.64 13.88
N ALA A 429 0.14 -20.27 15.03
CA ALA A 429 0.70 -19.60 16.21
C ALA A 429 2.11 -19.00 16.00
N ALA A 430 2.89 -19.58 15.09
CA ALA A 430 4.28 -19.20 14.84
C ALA A 430 4.43 -18.27 13.63
N LEU A 431 3.53 -18.41 12.65
CA LEU A 431 3.53 -17.69 11.38
C LEU A 431 2.09 -17.23 11.11
N HIS A 432 1.84 -15.95 11.37
CA HIS A 432 0.56 -15.27 11.17
C HIS A 432 0.76 -13.79 10.83
N TYR A 433 -0.29 -13.21 10.25
CA TYR A 433 -0.37 -11.80 9.89
C TYR A 433 -0.25 -10.84 11.07
N GLU A 434 0.28 -9.65 10.78
CA GLU A 434 0.17 -8.52 11.71
C GLU A 434 -1.29 -8.07 11.83
N CYS A 435 -2.01 -8.05 10.71
CA CYS A 435 -3.42 -7.71 10.65
C CYS A 435 -4.12 -8.57 9.60
N SER A 436 -5.21 -9.23 9.98
CA SER A 436 -6.08 -9.97 9.08
C SER A 436 -7.52 -9.48 9.17
N LEU A 437 -8.25 -9.53 8.06
CA LEU A 437 -9.70 -9.40 8.07
C LEU A 437 -10.30 -10.77 8.33
N VAL A 438 -11.12 -10.89 9.37
CA VAL A 438 -11.89 -12.11 9.59
C VAL A 438 -13.04 -12.14 8.59
N GLN A 439 -12.98 -13.03 7.60
CA GLN A 439 -13.98 -13.15 6.52
C GLN A 439 -15.22 -13.87 7.03
N ALA A 440 -16.37 -13.20 6.95
CA ALA A 440 -17.58 -13.64 7.62
C ALA A 440 -18.16 -14.96 7.06
N ASP A 441 -17.92 -15.29 5.79
CA ASP A 441 -18.30 -16.57 5.19
C ASP A 441 -17.38 -17.74 5.58
N GLY A 442 -16.17 -17.45 6.06
CA GLY A 442 -15.18 -18.45 6.42
C GLY A 442 -14.55 -19.18 5.24
N HIS A 443 -14.58 -18.61 4.03
CA HIS A 443 -13.89 -19.18 2.86
C HIS A 443 -12.38 -19.00 2.92
N TYR A 444 -11.90 -17.97 3.62
CA TYR A 444 -10.47 -17.63 3.71
C TYR A 444 -9.85 -17.37 2.33
N ASP A 445 -10.61 -16.75 1.43
CA ASP A 445 -10.17 -16.47 0.08
C ASP A 445 -9.01 -15.46 0.09
N LEU A 446 -9.04 -14.47 0.99
CA LEU A 446 -7.94 -13.52 1.12
C LEU A 446 -6.60 -14.19 1.47
N GLU A 447 -6.60 -15.28 2.25
CA GLU A 447 -5.38 -16.02 2.59
C GLU A 447 -4.98 -17.07 1.54
N ASN A 448 -5.95 -17.59 0.78
CA ASN A 448 -5.72 -18.78 -0.06
C ASN A 448 -5.76 -18.52 -1.57
N ASP A 449 -6.41 -17.43 -2.01
CA ASP A 449 -6.55 -17.05 -3.41
C ASP A 449 -6.11 -15.59 -3.63
N PRO A 450 -4.88 -15.35 -4.15
CA PRO A 450 -4.38 -14.01 -4.41
C PRO A 450 -5.14 -13.27 -5.53
N GLN A 451 -6.04 -13.94 -6.25
CA GLN A 451 -6.92 -13.31 -7.24
C GLN A 451 -8.22 -12.80 -6.61
N ASN A 452 -8.66 -13.36 -5.48
CA ASN A 452 -9.80 -12.84 -4.74
C ASN A 452 -9.34 -11.77 -3.75
N GLN A 453 -9.62 -10.50 -4.09
CA GLN A 453 -9.27 -9.34 -3.25
C GLN A 453 -10.40 -8.93 -2.30
N GLY A 454 -11.31 -9.85 -2.03
CA GLY A 454 -12.46 -9.70 -1.16
C GLY A 454 -13.77 -9.60 -1.92
N ASP A 455 -14.85 -10.02 -1.26
CA ASP A 455 -16.18 -10.13 -1.85
C ASP A 455 -17.31 -9.59 -0.93
N ALA A 456 -18.55 -9.81 -1.34
CA ALA A 456 -19.73 -9.28 -0.67
C ALA A 456 -20.05 -9.99 0.66
N THR A 457 -19.46 -11.17 0.90
CA THR A 457 -19.73 -12.02 2.06
C THR A 457 -18.64 -12.01 3.12
N ASP A 458 -17.57 -11.24 2.93
CA ASP A 458 -16.47 -11.10 3.89
C ASP A 458 -16.81 -10.29 5.15
N LEU A 459 -17.81 -9.42 5.13
CA LEU A 459 -18.18 -8.58 6.29
C LEU A 459 -19.41 -9.13 7.02
N PHE A 460 -19.37 -9.10 8.36
CA PHE A 460 -20.45 -9.66 9.17
C PHE A 460 -21.70 -8.78 9.14
N ALA A 461 -22.85 -9.38 8.85
CA ALA A 461 -24.15 -8.71 8.81
C ALA A 461 -25.30 -9.73 8.88
N MET A 462 -26.47 -9.29 9.31
CA MET A 462 -27.71 -10.07 9.18
C MET A 462 -27.94 -10.47 7.72
N GLY A 463 -28.13 -11.77 7.47
CA GLY A 463 -28.31 -12.32 6.13
C GLY A 463 -27.01 -12.75 5.42
N VAL A 464 -25.85 -12.50 6.02
CA VAL A 464 -24.54 -13.04 5.58
C VAL A 464 -24.06 -14.03 6.65
N ASN A 465 -23.31 -13.54 7.64
CA ASN A 465 -23.03 -14.21 8.90
C ASN A 465 -23.19 -13.18 10.00
N ASP A 466 -24.10 -13.45 10.94
CA ASP A 466 -24.48 -12.53 12.01
C ASP A 466 -23.92 -12.94 13.38
N ARG A 467 -22.94 -13.87 13.39
CA ARG A 467 -22.26 -14.31 14.60
C ARG A 467 -20.79 -14.68 14.38
N PHE A 468 -19.92 -14.17 15.25
CA PHE A 468 -18.52 -14.54 15.36
C PHE A 468 -18.21 -15.04 16.77
N ALA A 469 -17.93 -16.34 16.92
CA ALA A 469 -17.68 -16.97 18.21
C ALA A 469 -16.74 -18.17 18.09
N ARG A 470 -16.39 -18.80 19.21
CA ARG A 470 -15.52 -20.00 19.21
C ARG A 470 -16.06 -21.15 18.36
N GLY A 471 -17.39 -21.31 18.31
CA GLY A 471 -18.06 -22.42 17.63
C GLY A 471 -18.51 -22.12 16.19
N THR A 472 -18.19 -20.94 15.66
CA THR A 472 -18.56 -20.54 14.29
C THR A 472 -17.42 -20.81 13.31
N ILE A 473 -17.71 -20.68 12.01
CA ILE A 473 -16.70 -20.60 10.95
C ILE A 473 -16.89 -19.20 10.31
N PRO A 474 -15.89 -18.31 10.35
CA PRO A 474 -14.62 -18.44 11.08
C PRO A 474 -14.82 -18.44 12.60
N ASN A 475 -13.85 -18.98 13.34
CA ASN A 475 -13.89 -19.04 14.81
C ASN A 475 -13.10 -17.89 15.48
N SER A 476 -13.45 -17.56 16.73
CA SER A 476 -12.82 -16.46 17.46
C SER A 476 -11.57 -16.81 18.27
N ASN A 477 -10.92 -17.97 18.05
CA ASN A 477 -9.73 -18.33 18.83
C ASN A 477 -8.54 -17.38 18.58
N TRP A 478 -7.62 -17.30 19.53
CA TRP A 478 -6.32 -16.62 19.36
C TRP A 478 -5.38 -17.41 18.44
N TRP A 479 -4.24 -16.81 18.03
CA TRP A 479 -3.32 -17.43 17.05
C TRP A 479 -2.71 -18.73 17.57
N ASP A 480 -2.55 -18.85 18.88
CA ASP A 480 -2.15 -20.08 19.57
C ASP A 480 -3.26 -21.14 19.72
N GLY A 481 -4.45 -20.90 19.12
CA GLY A 481 -5.60 -21.78 19.19
C GLY A 481 -6.36 -21.74 20.53
N THR A 482 -5.92 -20.93 21.49
CA THR A 482 -6.64 -20.78 22.76
C THR A 482 -7.94 -20.00 22.56
N ALA A 483 -8.95 -20.32 23.37
CA ALA A 483 -10.24 -19.64 23.28
C ALA A 483 -10.09 -18.17 23.68
N SER A 484 -10.60 -17.26 22.84
CA SER A 484 -10.60 -15.84 23.18
C SER A 484 -11.68 -15.43 24.16
N GLY A 485 -12.76 -16.22 24.26
CA GLY A 485 -13.98 -15.87 24.97
C GLY A 485 -14.91 -14.95 24.16
N LEU A 486 -14.42 -14.32 23.09
CA LEU A 486 -15.20 -13.37 22.29
C LEU A 486 -16.36 -14.07 21.58
N ASP A 487 -17.56 -13.57 21.83
CA ASP A 487 -18.78 -13.85 21.06
C ASP A 487 -19.41 -12.52 20.66
N ILE A 488 -19.47 -12.26 19.35
CA ILE A 488 -20.22 -11.17 18.76
C ILE A 488 -21.43 -11.79 18.07
N SER A 489 -22.63 -11.40 18.46
CA SER A 489 -23.88 -11.98 18.00
C SER A 489 -24.96 -10.91 17.84
N ALA A 490 -26.13 -11.32 17.31
CA ALA A 490 -27.25 -10.42 17.03
C ALA A 490 -26.80 -9.20 16.20
N ILE A 491 -25.93 -9.45 15.22
CA ILE A 491 -25.44 -8.42 14.31
C ILE A 491 -26.60 -7.99 13.42
N GLY A 492 -26.89 -6.69 13.40
CA GLY A 492 -27.97 -6.11 12.61
C GLY A 492 -27.73 -6.19 11.10
N PRO A 493 -28.71 -5.76 10.28
CA PRO A 493 -28.51 -5.61 8.84
C PRO A 493 -27.43 -4.58 8.54
N ALA A 494 -26.71 -4.77 7.43
CA ALA A 494 -25.71 -3.83 6.96
C ALA A 494 -26.33 -2.44 6.74
N GLY A 495 -25.68 -1.41 7.28
CA GLY A 495 -26.17 -0.03 7.21
C GLY A 495 -25.15 0.95 7.79
N VAL A 496 -25.40 2.25 7.62
CA VAL A 496 -24.55 3.32 8.19
C VAL A 496 -24.41 3.22 9.70
N GLN A 497 -25.40 2.63 10.36
CA GLN A 497 -25.37 2.27 11.77
C GLN A 497 -25.77 0.81 11.91
N MET A 498 -24.96 0.04 12.63
CA MET A 498 -25.21 -1.37 12.92
C MET A 498 -25.17 -1.62 14.42
N THR A 499 -26.03 -2.50 14.91
CA THR A 499 -26.03 -2.96 16.30
C THR A 499 -25.49 -4.36 16.41
N PHE A 500 -24.89 -4.70 17.55
CA PHE A 500 -24.47 -6.06 17.87
C PHE A 500 -24.46 -6.27 19.40
N THR A 501 -24.47 -7.52 19.83
CA THR A 501 -24.23 -7.93 21.21
C THR A 501 -22.84 -8.55 21.31
N GLY A 502 -22.05 -8.11 22.29
CA GLY A 502 -20.76 -8.70 22.62
C GLY A 502 -20.79 -9.44 23.95
N ASN A 503 -20.09 -10.56 24.03
CA ASN A 503 -19.82 -11.32 25.26
C ASN A 503 -18.33 -11.74 25.29
N ILE A 504 -17.85 -12.11 26.49
CA ILE A 504 -16.47 -12.58 26.74
C ILE A 504 -16.44 -13.85 27.60
#